data_AF-A0A0F7XHU9-F1
#
_entry.id   AF-A0A0F7XHU9-F1
#
_cell.length_a   1.000
_cell.length_b   1.000
_cell.length_c   1.000
_cell.angle_alpha   90.00
_cell.angle_beta   90.00
_cell.angle_gamma   90.00
#
_symmetry.space_group_name_H-M   'P 1'
#
loop_
_entity.id
_entity.type
_entity.pdbx_description
1 polymer ?
#
loop_
_entity_poly.entity_id
_entity_poly.type
_entity_poly.pdbx_seq_one_letter_code
_entity_poly.pdbx_strand_id
1 'polypeptide(L)'
;MTLYLGLNQKTARKYQAHYLPILTLFPYAKSTPQNKRALQFLPQATHVILTSPSSTHLFLSRMTSLLSKATLKTKTYLCIGESTKERLLSFLGQVKYVVATQEIAEGIFPLLQALPSSARILYPHSSLARPVIREFLYNRFTFFSYPHYTVKPRKLKKNILSKYKKIILTSPSTVRAFAKIFPRFPEKTYWCQGRMTLQEFQKFSSQKQVSLLETLGKSRTSP
;
A
#
# COMPACT_ATOMS: atom_id res chain seq x y z
N MET A 1 12.34 -12.64 -19.72
CA MET A 1 11.90 -12.65 -18.31
C MET A 1 11.07 -11.40 -17.98
N THR A 2 10.19 -11.50 -16.98
CA THR A 2 9.38 -10.38 -16.45
C THR A 2 9.99 -9.88 -15.14
N LEU A 3 10.11 -8.57 -14.98
CA LEU A 3 10.59 -7.92 -13.76
C LEU A 3 9.41 -7.34 -12.98
N TYR A 4 9.35 -7.57 -11.67
CA TYR A 4 8.37 -6.95 -10.79
C TYR A 4 9.04 -5.97 -9.83
N LEU A 5 8.64 -4.70 -9.90
CA LEU A 5 9.25 -3.60 -9.15
C LEU A 5 8.48 -3.20 -7.88
N GLY A 6 7.31 -3.81 -7.64
CA GLY A 6 6.49 -3.56 -6.47
C GLY A 6 7.07 -4.15 -5.18
N LEU A 7 6.42 -3.85 -4.06
CA LEU A 7 6.86 -4.28 -2.74
C LEU A 7 6.34 -5.67 -2.33
N ASN A 8 5.36 -6.23 -3.04
CA ASN A 8 4.73 -7.50 -2.66
C ASN A 8 5.33 -8.71 -3.40
N GLN A 9 6.14 -9.51 -2.71
CA GLN A 9 6.75 -10.71 -3.28
C GLN A 9 5.72 -11.78 -3.69
N LYS A 10 4.59 -11.90 -2.97
CA LYS A 10 3.52 -12.85 -3.36
C LYS A 10 2.95 -12.47 -4.74
N THR A 11 2.76 -11.17 -4.99
CA THR A 11 2.30 -10.68 -6.29
C THR A 11 3.33 -10.97 -7.39
N ALA A 12 4.63 -10.79 -7.11
CA ALA A 12 5.67 -11.16 -8.07
C ALA A 12 5.59 -12.65 -8.47
N ARG A 13 5.38 -13.55 -7.50
CA ARG A 13 5.19 -14.99 -7.74
C ARG A 13 3.95 -15.28 -8.58
N LYS A 14 2.81 -14.62 -8.31
CA LYS A 14 1.57 -14.74 -9.11
C LYS A 14 1.81 -14.49 -10.60
N TYR A 15 2.69 -13.55 -10.93
CA TYR A 15 3.02 -13.20 -12.32
C TYR A 15 4.30 -13.88 -12.85
N GLN A 16 4.83 -14.87 -12.14
CA GLN A 16 6.10 -15.54 -12.48
C GLN A 16 7.22 -14.54 -12.80
N ALA A 17 7.26 -13.44 -12.04
CA ALA A 17 8.15 -12.32 -12.27
C ALA A 17 9.31 -12.34 -11.27
N HIS A 18 10.49 -11.94 -11.73
CA HIS A 18 11.63 -11.73 -10.85
C HIS A 18 11.35 -10.56 -9.91
N TYR A 19 11.38 -10.82 -8.60
CA TYR A 19 11.11 -9.83 -7.57
C TYR A 19 12.32 -8.93 -7.32
N LEU A 20 12.22 -7.66 -7.70
CA LEU A 20 13.24 -6.65 -7.46
C LEU A 20 12.57 -5.32 -7.10
N PRO A 21 12.17 -5.12 -5.84
CA PRO A 21 11.46 -3.91 -5.44
C PRO A 21 12.33 -2.68 -5.74
N ILE A 22 11.73 -1.66 -6.37
CA ILE A 22 12.43 -0.40 -6.71
C ILE A 22 12.41 0.61 -5.57
N LEU A 23 11.58 0.37 -4.56
CA LEU A 23 11.45 1.19 -3.37
C LEU A 23 11.97 0.43 -2.15
N THR A 24 12.51 1.16 -1.18
CA THR A 24 12.76 0.69 0.18
C THR A 24 11.82 1.42 1.13
N LEU A 25 11.24 0.68 2.07
CA LEU A 25 10.46 1.23 3.17
C LEU A 25 11.41 1.85 4.21
N PHE A 26 11.12 3.07 4.63
CA PHE A 26 11.85 3.79 5.68
C PHE A 26 10.88 4.13 6.81
N PRO A 27 10.73 3.24 7.81
CA PRO A 27 9.93 3.52 9.00
C PRO A 27 10.53 4.69 9.78
N TYR A 28 9.67 5.54 10.33
CA TYR A 28 10.15 6.61 11.21
C TYR A 28 10.58 6.06 12.57
N ALA A 29 11.54 6.72 13.20
CA ALA A 29 12.09 6.30 14.50
C ALA A 29 11.00 6.19 15.57
N LYS A 30 11.15 5.24 16.50
CA LYS A 30 10.18 5.03 17.60
C LYS A 30 9.96 6.30 18.43
N SER A 31 11.01 7.11 18.59
CA SER A 31 11.00 8.37 19.34
C SER A 31 10.23 9.51 18.65
N THR A 32 9.90 9.39 17.35
CA THR A 32 9.18 10.43 16.60
C THR A 32 7.85 10.78 17.30
N PRO A 33 7.51 12.06 17.52
CA PRO A 33 6.34 12.47 18.31
C PRO A 33 5.02 11.82 17.89
N GLN A 34 4.76 11.72 16.58
CA GLN A 34 3.54 11.08 16.07
C GLN A 34 3.44 9.58 16.39
N ASN A 35 4.56 8.86 16.50
CA ASN A 35 4.55 7.46 16.91
C ASN A 35 4.20 7.32 18.40
N LYS A 36 4.72 8.21 19.26
CA LYS A 36 4.34 8.27 20.68
C LYS A 36 2.85 8.58 20.85
N ARG A 37 2.34 9.57 20.11
CA ARG A 37 0.92 9.93 20.11
C ARG A 37 0.03 8.79 19.60
N ALA A 38 0.49 8.01 18.62
CA ALA A 38 -0.24 6.82 18.16
C ALA A 38 -0.40 5.78 19.27
N LEU A 39 0.65 5.54 20.06
CA LEU A 39 0.60 4.60 21.19
C LEU A 39 -0.37 5.07 22.27
N GLN A 40 -0.43 6.39 22.54
CA GLN A 40 -1.36 6.98 23.51
C GLN A 40 -2.82 6.93 23.00
N PHE A 41 -3.02 7.11 21.69
CA PHE A 41 -4.37 7.10 21.10
C PHE A 41 -4.94 5.68 20.96
N LEU A 42 -4.10 4.68 20.67
CA LEU A 42 -4.53 3.33 20.33
C LEU A 42 -5.43 2.65 21.39
N PRO A 43 -5.19 2.76 22.71
CA PRO A 43 -6.10 2.22 23.72
C PRO A 43 -7.54 2.72 23.54
N GLN A 44 -7.70 4.01 23.22
CA GLN A 44 -8.98 4.68 23.04
C GLN A 44 -9.58 4.47 21.66
N ALA A 45 -8.79 4.04 20.67
CA ALA A 45 -9.30 3.78 19.34
C ALA A 45 -10.28 2.60 19.38
N THR A 46 -11.38 2.70 18.63
CA THR A 46 -12.29 1.57 18.36
C THR A 46 -11.97 0.93 17.02
N HIS A 47 -11.50 1.72 16.06
CA HIS A 47 -11.20 1.28 14.69
C HIS A 47 -9.76 1.62 14.27
N VAL A 48 -9.20 0.78 13.39
CA VAL A 48 -7.90 1.04 12.74
C VAL A 48 -8.05 0.89 11.23
N ILE A 49 -7.68 1.93 10.48
CA ILE A 49 -7.67 1.89 9.01
C ILE A 49 -6.32 1.35 8.51
N LEU A 50 -6.37 0.32 7.68
CA LEU A 50 -5.20 -0.33 7.09
C LEU A 50 -5.29 -0.24 5.56
N THR A 51 -4.33 0.44 4.94
CA THR A 51 -4.41 0.83 3.52
C THR A 51 -3.46 0.09 2.60
N SER A 52 -2.50 -0.66 3.14
CA SER A 52 -1.60 -1.49 2.35
C SER A 52 -0.93 -2.56 3.20
N PRO A 53 -0.51 -3.70 2.61
CA PRO A 53 0.23 -4.73 3.32
C PRO A 53 1.51 -4.23 3.99
N SER A 54 2.20 -3.27 3.36
CA SER A 54 3.43 -2.67 3.90
C SER A 54 3.15 -1.80 5.12
N SER A 55 2.13 -0.94 5.06
CA SER A 55 1.69 -0.13 6.21
C SER A 55 1.26 -1.04 7.36
N THR A 56 0.45 -2.07 7.08
CA THR A 56 -0.01 -3.02 8.09
C THR A 56 1.13 -3.77 8.75
N HIS A 57 2.08 -4.29 7.98
CA HIS A 57 3.24 -4.98 8.52
C HIS A 57 4.04 -4.09 9.47
N LEU A 58 4.40 -2.88 9.04
CA LEU A 58 5.19 -1.95 9.84
C LEU A 58 4.45 -1.49 11.10
N PHE A 59 3.16 -1.19 10.97
CA PHE A 59 2.32 -0.77 12.08
C PHE A 59 2.16 -1.90 13.10
N LEU A 60 1.72 -3.09 12.67
CA LEU A 60 1.47 -4.21 13.58
C LEU A 60 2.76 -4.72 14.21
N SER A 61 3.85 -4.87 13.44
CA SER A 61 5.16 -5.26 13.99
C SER A 61 5.60 -4.34 15.12
N ARG A 62 5.44 -3.03 14.93
CA ARG A 62 5.72 -2.05 15.97
C ARG A 62 4.78 -2.20 17.17
N MET A 63 3.47 -2.21 16.95
CA MET A 63 2.51 -2.23 18.04
C MET A 63 2.58 -3.52 18.85
N THR A 64 2.79 -4.68 18.21
CA THR A 64 2.96 -5.96 18.92
C THR A 64 4.26 -6.02 19.73
N SER A 65 5.27 -5.19 19.40
CA SER A 65 6.51 -5.10 20.19
C SER A 65 6.39 -4.20 21.42
N LEU A 66 5.34 -3.36 21.49
CA LEU A 66 5.17 -2.34 22.51
C LEU A 66 3.92 -2.54 23.37
N LEU A 67 2.94 -3.29 22.85
CA LEU A 67 1.65 -3.51 23.46
C LEU A 67 1.28 -5.00 23.39
N SER A 68 0.40 -5.42 24.28
CA SER A 68 -0.14 -6.78 24.23
C SER A 68 -0.98 -6.99 22.96
N LYS A 69 -0.94 -8.22 22.43
CA LYS A 69 -1.84 -8.60 21.33
C LYS A 69 -3.31 -8.45 21.73
N ALA A 70 -3.64 -8.63 23.01
CA ALA A 70 -5.00 -8.47 23.51
C ALA A 70 -5.56 -7.07 23.21
N THR A 71 -4.80 -6.00 23.49
CA THR A 71 -5.20 -4.62 23.16
C THR A 71 -5.48 -4.45 21.67
N LEU A 72 -4.65 -5.02 20.80
CA LEU A 72 -4.84 -4.96 19.35
C LEU A 72 -6.06 -5.75 18.87
N LYS A 73 -6.39 -6.87 19.53
CA LYS A 73 -7.54 -7.72 19.19
C LYS A 73 -8.89 -7.08 19.55
N THR A 74 -8.91 -6.10 20.45
CA THR A 74 -10.14 -5.34 20.79
C THR A 74 -10.64 -4.43 19.67
N LYS A 75 -9.83 -4.18 18.65
CA LYS A 75 -10.11 -3.21 17.60
C LYS A 75 -10.85 -3.84 16.42
N THR A 76 -11.64 -3.04 15.72
CA THR A 76 -12.16 -3.39 14.39
C THR A 76 -11.25 -2.81 13.31
N TYR A 77 -10.77 -3.64 12.39
CA TYR A 77 -9.84 -3.21 11.34
C TYR A 77 -10.55 -2.99 10.01
N LEU A 78 -10.39 -1.81 9.42
CA LEU A 78 -10.92 -1.48 8.10
C LEU A 78 -9.80 -1.63 7.07
N CYS A 79 -9.83 -2.70 6.29
CA CYS A 79 -8.80 -3.05 5.32
C CYS A 79 -9.21 -2.58 3.92
N ILE A 80 -8.34 -1.86 3.22
CA ILE A 80 -8.63 -1.44 1.83
C ILE A 80 -8.71 -2.63 0.87
N GLY A 81 -7.99 -3.72 1.11
CA GLY A 81 -7.97 -4.84 0.17
C GLY A 81 -7.56 -6.15 0.81
N GLU A 82 -7.73 -7.22 0.04
CA GLU A 82 -7.56 -8.60 0.48
C GLU A 82 -6.14 -8.88 0.95
N SER A 83 -5.14 -8.40 0.22
CA SER A 83 -3.73 -8.53 0.62
C SER A 83 -3.42 -7.82 1.96
N THR A 84 -4.15 -6.75 2.28
CA THR A 84 -4.01 -6.02 3.55
C THR A 84 -4.64 -6.81 4.70
N LYS A 85 -5.81 -7.43 4.46
CA LYS A 85 -6.48 -8.36 5.38
C LYS A 85 -5.59 -9.55 5.68
N GLU A 86 -5.06 -10.23 4.65
CA GLU A 86 -4.15 -11.37 4.84
C GLU A 86 -2.97 -11.00 5.75
N ARG A 87 -2.41 -9.80 5.54
CA ARG A 87 -1.32 -9.31 6.39
C ARG A 87 -1.76 -9.10 7.83
N LEU A 88 -2.93 -8.51 8.07
CA LEU A 88 -3.51 -8.36 9.41
C LEU A 88 -3.64 -9.71 10.11
N LEU A 89 -4.28 -10.67 9.45
CA LEU A 89 -4.54 -12.01 9.99
C LEU A 89 -3.23 -12.76 10.28
N SER A 90 -2.18 -12.56 9.47
CA SER A 90 -0.87 -13.17 9.72
C SER A 90 -0.20 -12.70 11.03
N PHE A 91 -0.58 -11.53 11.56
CA PHE A 91 -0.04 -10.99 12.81
C PHE A 91 -0.89 -11.32 14.03
N LEU A 92 -2.21 -11.17 13.89
CA LEU A 92 -3.14 -11.22 15.02
C LEU A 92 -4.00 -12.49 15.06
N GLY A 93 -4.00 -13.31 13.99
CA GLY A 93 -4.94 -14.41 13.85
C GLY A 93 -6.36 -13.88 13.73
N GLN A 94 -7.29 -14.45 14.50
CA GLN A 94 -8.70 -14.03 14.51
C GLN A 94 -8.87 -12.65 15.17
N VAL A 95 -9.40 -11.70 14.40
CA VAL A 95 -9.76 -10.33 14.82
C VAL A 95 -10.97 -9.84 14.03
N LYS A 96 -11.66 -8.82 14.53
CA LYS A 96 -12.75 -8.15 13.79
C LYS A 96 -12.16 -7.32 12.66
N TYR A 97 -12.62 -7.54 11.44
CA TYR A 97 -12.22 -6.73 10.28
C TYR A 97 -13.36 -6.60 9.27
N VAL A 98 -13.26 -5.58 8.43
CA VAL A 98 -14.09 -5.39 7.24
C VAL A 98 -13.18 -5.01 6.08
N VAL A 99 -13.45 -5.54 4.88
CA VAL A 99 -12.69 -5.22 3.67
C VAL A 99 -13.51 -4.27 2.80
N ALA A 100 -12.87 -3.22 2.28
CA ALA A 100 -13.49 -2.32 1.32
C ALA A 100 -13.89 -3.09 0.04
N THR A 101 -15.02 -2.71 -0.56
CA THR A 101 -15.49 -3.32 -1.80
C THR A 101 -14.58 -3.03 -2.99
N GLN A 102 -13.89 -1.88 -2.96
CA GLN A 102 -12.92 -1.47 -3.95
C GLN A 102 -11.54 -1.30 -3.30
N GLU A 103 -10.50 -1.89 -3.90
CA GLU A 103 -9.11 -1.79 -3.41
C GLU A 103 -8.44 -0.44 -3.75
N ILE A 104 -9.14 0.66 -3.47
CA ILE A 104 -8.68 2.05 -3.61
C ILE A 104 -8.96 2.82 -2.32
N ALA A 105 -8.36 4.01 -2.17
CA ALA A 105 -8.51 4.82 -0.95
C ALA A 105 -9.98 5.16 -0.64
N GLU A 106 -10.75 5.50 -1.67
CA GLU A 106 -12.17 5.85 -1.59
C GLU A 106 -13.08 4.65 -1.32
N GLY A 107 -12.61 3.42 -1.57
CA GLY A 107 -13.39 2.21 -1.35
C GLY A 107 -13.78 1.98 0.12
N ILE A 108 -13.10 2.66 1.04
CA ILE A 108 -13.40 2.62 2.48
C ILE A 108 -14.54 3.56 2.87
N PHE A 109 -14.94 4.51 2.02
CA PHE A 109 -15.91 5.54 2.39
C PHE A 109 -17.27 4.97 2.79
N PRO A 110 -17.87 3.98 2.08
CA PRO A 110 -19.11 3.37 2.54
C PRO A 110 -18.98 2.72 3.92
N LEU A 111 -17.81 2.10 4.22
CA LEU A 111 -17.55 1.52 5.53
C LEU A 111 -17.48 2.58 6.62
N LEU A 112 -16.86 3.74 6.33
CA LEU A 112 -16.78 4.85 7.27
C LEU A 112 -18.15 5.51 7.48
N GLN A 113 -19.00 5.61 6.45
CA GLN A 113 -20.36 6.16 6.58
C GLN A 113 -21.25 5.33 7.50
N ALA A 114 -21.04 4.00 7.53
CA ALA A 114 -21.80 3.09 8.38
C ALA A 114 -21.36 3.10 9.86
N LEU A 115 -20.29 3.82 10.22
CA LEU A 115 -19.80 3.87 11.59
C LEU A 115 -20.61 4.85 12.45
N PRO A 116 -20.79 4.56 13.75
CA PRO A 116 -21.35 5.54 14.67
C PRO A 116 -20.41 6.73 14.85
N SER A 117 -20.94 7.92 15.09
CA SER A 117 -20.16 9.15 15.35
C SER A 117 -19.21 9.04 16.55
N SER A 118 -19.51 8.14 17.49
CA SER A 118 -18.65 7.80 18.63
C SER A 118 -17.39 7.00 18.26
N ALA A 119 -17.25 6.56 17.01
CA ALA A 119 -16.08 5.82 16.56
C ALA A 119 -14.80 6.66 16.69
N ARG A 120 -13.75 6.02 17.24
CA ARG A 120 -12.43 6.61 17.42
C ARG A 120 -11.45 5.92 16.49
N ILE A 121 -10.88 6.65 15.54
CA ILE A 121 -10.21 6.05 14.38
C ILE A 121 -8.71 6.32 14.42
N LEU A 122 -7.90 5.26 14.44
CA LEU A 122 -6.46 5.35 14.22
C LEU A 122 -6.15 5.05 12.76
N TYR A 123 -5.43 5.94 12.09
CA TYR A 123 -5.08 5.78 10.69
C TYR A 123 -3.57 5.90 10.45
N PRO A 124 -2.82 4.77 10.59
CA PRO A 124 -1.41 4.71 10.22
C PRO A 124 -1.24 4.60 8.69
N HIS A 125 -0.49 5.52 8.08
CA HIS A 125 -0.25 5.51 6.64
C HIS A 125 1.18 5.86 6.22
N SER A 126 1.46 5.81 4.91
CA SER A 126 2.72 6.30 4.36
C SER A 126 2.72 7.83 4.29
N SER A 127 3.89 8.47 4.31
CA SER A 127 4.00 9.92 4.05
C SER A 127 3.51 10.34 2.66
N LEU A 128 3.37 9.40 1.72
CA LEU A 128 2.89 9.63 0.36
C LEU A 128 1.40 9.27 0.19
N ALA A 129 0.69 8.97 1.29
CA ALA A 129 -0.73 8.65 1.22
C ALA A 129 -1.53 9.86 0.71
N ARG A 130 -2.50 9.60 -0.16
CA ARG A 130 -3.44 10.63 -0.62
C ARG A 130 -4.24 11.15 0.59
N PRO A 131 -4.56 12.46 0.64
CA PRO A 131 -5.22 13.06 1.80
C PRO A 131 -6.71 12.66 1.91
N VAL A 132 -7.30 12.08 0.86
CA VAL A 132 -8.74 11.79 0.75
C VAL A 132 -9.36 11.07 1.96
N ILE A 133 -8.66 10.09 2.56
CA ILE A 133 -9.16 9.41 3.76
C ILE A 133 -9.11 10.36 4.97
N ARG A 134 -8.02 11.11 5.13
CA ARG A 134 -7.88 12.08 6.23
C ARG A 134 -8.93 13.19 6.13
N GLU A 135 -9.16 13.71 4.93
CA GLU A 135 -10.17 14.72 4.63
C GLU A 135 -11.58 14.19 4.95
N PHE A 136 -11.87 12.93 4.57
CA PHE A 136 -13.14 12.30 4.89
C PHE A 136 -13.39 12.16 6.39
N LEU A 137 -12.35 11.84 7.18
CA LEU A 137 -12.45 11.71 8.63
C LEU A 137 -12.66 13.05 9.35
N TYR A 138 -12.23 14.13 8.71
CA TYR A 138 -12.31 15.48 9.25
C TYR A 138 -13.78 15.87 9.51
N ASN A 139 -14.05 16.51 10.65
CA ASN A 139 -15.39 16.91 11.11
C ASN A 139 -16.41 15.78 11.36
N ARG A 140 -16.02 14.49 11.27
CA ARG A 140 -16.94 13.36 11.45
C ARG A 140 -16.62 12.46 12.63
N PHE A 141 -15.33 12.28 12.91
CA PHE A 141 -14.88 11.34 13.94
C PHE A 141 -13.81 11.97 14.82
N THR A 142 -13.65 11.44 16.03
CA THR A 142 -12.37 11.63 16.73
C THR A 142 -11.35 10.70 16.11
N PHE A 143 -10.29 11.24 15.50
CA PHE A 143 -9.31 10.42 14.81
C PHE A 143 -7.87 10.88 15.06
N PHE A 144 -6.92 9.95 14.86
CA PHE A 144 -5.51 10.25 14.74
C PHE A 144 -4.95 9.62 13.47
N SER A 145 -4.67 10.46 12.48
CA SER A 145 -4.05 10.09 11.22
C SER A 145 -2.59 10.49 11.24
N TYR A 146 -1.68 9.57 10.94
CA TYR A 146 -0.25 9.86 10.97
C TYR A 146 0.56 9.04 9.96
N PRO A 147 1.57 9.66 9.32
CA PRO A 147 2.54 8.91 8.55
C PRO A 147 3.48 8.17 9.51
N HIS A 148 3.68 6.87 9.37
CA HIS A 148 4.62 6.12 10.23
C HIS A 148 5.85 5.59 9.49
N TYR A 149 5.86 5.79 8.17
CA TYR A 149 6.97 5.49 7.29
C TYR A 149 6.92 6.35 6.02
N THR A 150 8.05 6.40 5.34
CA THR A 150 8.16 6.91 3.97
C THR A 150 8.80 5.85 3.07
N VAL A 151 8.91 6.14 1.77
CA VAL A 151 9.60 5.26 0.82
C VAL A 151 10.67 6.05 0.08
N LYS A 152 11.79 5.39 -0.22
CA LYS A 152 12.86 5.97 -1.04
C LYS A 152 13.19 5.04 -2.21
N PRO A 153 13.55 5.59 -3.39
CA PRO A 153 14.09 4.78 -4.48
C PRO A 153 15.34 4.02 -4.04
N ARG A 154 15.45 2.76 -4.47
CA ARG A 154 16.68 1.98 -4.32
C ARG A 154 17.69 2.42 -5.38
N LYS A 155 18.98 2.29 -5.05
CA LYS A 155 20.04 2.39 -6.05
C LYS A 155 20.03 1.10 -6.87
N LEU A 156 19.58 1.17 -8.12
CA LEU A 156 19.64 0.08 -9.09
C LEU A 156 20.66 0.43 -10.18
N LYS A 157 21.49 -0.54 -10.58
CA LYS A 157 22.41 -0.37 -11.72
C LYS A 157 21.60 -0.25 -13.01
N LYS A 158 21.95 0.68 -13.90
CA LYS A 158 21.18 0.91 -15.14
C LYS A 158 21.10 -0.33 -16.03
N ASN A 159 22.18 -1.10 -16.10
CA ASN A 159 22.25 -2.32 -16.92
C ASN A 159 21.37 -3.47 -16.39
N ILE A 160 20.79 -3.37 -15.19
CA ILE A 160 19.98 -4.46 -14.62
C ILE A 160 18.76 -4.80 -15.48
N LEU A 161 18.28 -3.84 -16.29
CA LEU A 161 17.10 -3.99 -17.13
C LEU A 161 17.35 -4.76 -18.44
N SER A 162 18.61 -5.02 -18.82
CA SER A 162 18.95 -5.63 -20.12
C SER A 162 18.26 -6.98 -20.34
N LYS A 163 18.30 -7.85 -19.33
CA LYS A 163 17.75 -9.21 -19.38
C LYS A 163 16.22 -9.32 -19.27
N TYR A 164 15.53 -8.22 -18.97
CA TYR A 164 14.08 -8.21 -18.84
C TYR A 164 13.43 -7.69 -20.12
N LYS A 165 12.36 -8.38 -20.56
CA LYS A 165 11.54 -7.95 -21.70
C LYS A 165 10.31 -7.16 -21.23
N LYS A 166 9.82 -7.51 -20.03
CA LYS A 166 8.60 -6.95 -19.44
C LYS A 166 8.90 -6.39 -18.05
N ILE A 167 8.29 -5.25 -17.71
CA ILE A 167 8.45 -4.59 -16.41
C ILE A 167 7.07 -4.30 -15.81
N ILE A 168 6.84 -4.75 -14.59
CA ILE A 168 5.61 -4.51 -13.83
C ILE A 168 5.84 -3.36 -12.85
N LEU A 169 5.03 -2.31 -12.98
CA LEU A 169 4.96 -1.15 -12.11
C LEU A 169 3.63 -1.20 -11.34
N THR A 170 3.67 -1.00 -10.03
CA THR A 170 2.52 -1.33 -9.17
C THR A 170 1.85 -0.14 -8.50
N SER A 171 2.46 1.04 -8.58
CA SER A 171 1.93 2.26 -7.99
C SER A 171 2.56 3.50 -8.63
N PRO A 172 1.93 4.69 -8.50
CA PRO A 172 2.56 5.95 -8.92
C PRO A 172 3.95 6.18 -8.32
N SER A 173 4.16 5.80 -7.06
CA SER A 173 5.49 5.92 -6.42
C SER A 173 6.55 5.01 -7.05
N THR A 174 6.18 3.82 -7.54
CA THR A 174 7.12 2.96 -8.30
C THR A 174 7.49 3.57 -9.64
N VAL A 175 6.55 4.21 -10.35
CA VAL A 175 6.81 4.92 -11.61
C VAL A 175 7.78 6.07 -11.38
N ARG A 176 7.50 6.95 -10.40
CA ARG A 176 8.38 8.09 -10.08
C ARG A 176 9.78 7.63 -9.68
N ALA A 177 9.89 6.54 -8.93
CA ALA A 177 11.20 5.96 -8.59
C ALA A 177 11.92 5.42 -9.82
N PHE A 178 11.19 4.77 -10.73
CA PHE A 178 11.73 4.29 -12.00
C PHE A 178 12.24 5.45 -12.86
N ALA A 179 11.44 6.52 -13.03
CA ALA A 179 11.82 7.71 -13.80
C ALA A 179 13.06 8.42 -13.23
N LYS A 180 13.24 8.43 -11.91
CA LYS A 180 14.45 8.97 -11.27
C LYS A 180 15.72 8.18 -11.60
N ILE A 181 15.61 6.86 -11.75
CA ILE A 181 16.75 5.96 -12.04
C ILE A 181 17.00 5.87 -13.55
N PHE A 182 15.92 5.89 -14.33
CA PHE A 182 15.89 5.80 -15.78
C PHE A 182 15.13 7.01 -16.37
N PRO A 183 15.78 8.19 -16.47
CA PRO A 183 15.13 9.40 -17.00
C PRO A 183 14.58 9.22 -18.41
N ARG A 184 15.20 8.34 -19.19
CA ARG A 184 14.64 7.80 -20.44
C ARG A 184 14.26 6.35 -20.19
N PHE A 185 12.97 6.05 -20.35
CA PHE A 185 12.48 4.69 -20.15
C PHE A 185 13.03 3.80 -21.27
N PRO A 186 13.64 2.64 -20.95
CA PRO A 186 14.10 1.73 -21.98
C PRO A 186 12.92 1.16 -22.77
N GLU A 187 13.14 0.82 -24.04
CA GLU A 187 12.14 0.16 -24.87
C GLU A 187 11.88 -1.26 -24.35
N LYS A 188 10.73 -1.42 -23.68
CA LYS A 188 10.28 -2.65 -23.03
C LYS A 188 8.76 -2.70 -23.08
N THR A 189 8.18 -3.86 -22.78
CA THR A 189 6.75 -3.94 -22.48
C THR A 189 6.51 -3.57 -21.02
N TYR A 190 5.62 -2.64 -20.75
CA TYR A 190 5.28 -2.19 -19.40
C TYR A 190 3.87 -2.64 -18.99
N TRP A 191 3.74 -3.20 -17.80
CA TRP A 191 2.45 -3.51 -17.20
C TRP A 191 2.24 -2.66 -15.95
N CYS A 192 1.21 -1.81 -15.98
CA CYS A 192 0.86 -0.93 -14.87
C CYS A 192 -0.28 -1.55 -14.06
N GLN A 193 -0.12 -1.69 -12.75
CA GLN A 193 -1.20 -2.12 -11.86
C GLN A 193 -2.14 -0.95 -11.57
N GLY A 194 -3.34 -1.00 -12.11
CA GLY A 194 -4.37 0.01 -11.95
C GLY A 194 -4.16 1.28 -12.76
N ARG A 195 -5.27 1.99 -12.99
CA ARG A 195 -5.33 3.21 -13.81
C ARG A 195 -4.44 4.35 -13.28
N MET A 196 -4.35 4.52 -11.97
CA MET A 196 -3.51 5.56 -11.37
C MET A 196 -2.02 5.36 -11.69
N THR A 197 -1.56 4.12 -11.73
CA THR A 197 -0.17 3.80 -12.09
C THR A 197 0.08 4.07 -13.57
N LEU A 198 -0.88 3.73 -14.44
CA LEU A 198 -0.81 4.01 -15.87
C LEU A 198 -0.78 5.53 -16.16
N GLN A 199 -1.67 6.30 -15.52
CA GLN A 199 -1.68 7.75 -15.64
C GLN A 199 -0.37 8.38 -15.19
N GLU A 200 0.24 7.87 -14.10
CA GLU A 200 1.56 8.33 -13.69
C GLU A 200 2.64 7.96 -14.70
N PHE A 201 2.60 6.75 -15.28
CA PHE A 201 3.54 6.29 -16.30
C PHE A 201 3.54 7.21 -17.52
N GLN A 202 2.36 7.60 -18.00
CA GLN A 202 2.17 8.44 -19.18
C GLN A 202 2.76 9.85 -19.02
N LYS A 203 3.00 10.33 -17.78
CA LYS A 203 3.71 11.59 -17.54
C LYS A 203 5.20 11.53 -17.86
N PHE A 204 5.79 10.33 -17.89
CA PHE A 204 7.23 10.14 -18.06
C PHE A 204 7.60 9.40 -19.36
N SER A 205 6.64 8.79 -20.05
CA SER A 205 6.89 7.96 -21.22
C SER A 205 5.74 8.02 -22.21
N SER A 206 6.07 8.17 -23.49
CA SER A 206 5.15 8.09 -24.64
C SER A 206 5.10 6.70 -25.28
N GLN A 207 5.73 5.70 -24.66
CA GLN A 207 5.82 4.36 -25.24
C GLN A 207 4.45 3.69 -25.40
N LYS A 208 4.25 3.09 -26.58
CA LYS A 208 3.00 2.40 -26.94
C LYS A 208 2.84 1.01 -26.33
N GLN A 209 3.94 0.36 -25.95
CA GLN A 209 3.92 -0.99 -25.36
C GLN A 209 3.63 -0.96 -23.85
N VAL A 210 2.50 -0.37 -23.47
CA VAL A 210 2.03 -0.30 -22.08
C VAL A 210 0.60 -0.84 -21.98
N SER A 211 0.31 -1.61 -20.94
CA SER A 211 -1.03 -2.15 -20.70
C SER A 211 -1.35 -2.18 -19.20
N LEU A 212 -2.64 -2.22 -18.87
CA LEU A 212 -3.09 -2.48 -17.51
C LEU A 212 -2.83 -3.95 -17.16
N LEU A 213 -2.33 -4.21 -15.95
CA LEU A 213 -2.04 -5.56 -15.50
C LEU A 213 -3.33 -6.40 -15.37
N GLU A 214 -4.43 -5.74 -15.03
CA GLU A 214 -5.75 -6.34 -14.83
C GLU A 214 -6.39 -6.82 -16.14
N THR A 215 -6.07 -6.20 -17.28
CA THR A 215 -6.62 -6.61 -18.59
C THR A 215 -5.95 -7.87 -19.13
N LEU A 216 -4.76 -8.22 -18.63
CA LEU A 216 -4.00 -9.40 -19.06
C LEU A 216 -4.48 -10.69 -18.39
N GLY A 217 -5.18 -10.59 -17.25
CA GLY A 217 -5.77 -11.74 -16.55
C GLY A 217 -7.10 -12.20 -17.16
N LYS A 218 -7.81 -11.30 -17.85
CA LYS A 218 -9.11 -11.60 -18.49
C LYS A 218 -8.98 -12.32 -19.83
N SER A 219 -7.82 -12.28 -20.47
CA SER A 219 -7.58 -12.94 -21.76
C SER A 219 -7.18 -14.42 -21.66
N ARG A 220 -7.19 -15.00 -20.44
CA ARG A 220 -6.88 -16.42 -20.20
C ARG A 220 -8.09 -17.23 -19.72
N THR A 221 -9.28 -16.62 -19.70
CA THR A 221 -10.54 -17.27 -19.35
C THR A 221 -11.54 -17.02 -20.49
N SER A 222 -11.26 -17.62 -21.63
CA SER A 222 -12.24 -17.86 -22.69
C SER A 222 -11.90 -19.27 -23.21
N PRO A 223 -12.73 -20.29 -22.91
CA PRO A 223 -12.73 -21.49 -23.73
C PRO A 223 -13.09 -21.14 -25.17
#